data_AF-A0AAX0RGA5-F1
#
_entry.id   AF-A0AAX0RGA5-F1
#
_cell.length_a   1.000
_cell.length_b   1.000
_cell.length_c   1.000
_cell.angle_alpha   90.00
_cell.angle_beta   90.00
_cell.angle_gamma   90.00
#
_symmetry.space_group_name_H-M   'P 1'
#
loop_
_entity.id
_entity.type
_entity.pdbx_description
1 polymer ?
#
loop_
_entity_poly.entity_id
_entity_poly.type
_entity_poly.pdbx_seq_one_letter_code
_entity_poly.pdbx_strand_id
1 'polypeptide(L)'
;MKMKTLSLMLFAGTALGALPAQAAGELNLICSADVVICEQMKGDFEKSHSDIKVNMVRLSSGETYAKVRAESRNPKTDIWWAGTGDPHLQAASENLTLEYKSSKLDELNDWAKKQAESSGYKTVGVYAGALGWGYNTEIFKTKGYKEPVCWADLLAPELKGEIQIANPNSSGTAYTALASLVQIMGEDQAFDYLKKLNGNISQYTKSGSAPVKAAARGETALGIVFVHDAVAQTAEGFPVKSITPCEGTGYEIGSMSIIKGARNLENAKVWYDWALTAEVQSRMKDAKSFQLPSNKSAVIPKEAPRFEDIKLIDYDFKTYGDPAKRKALLERWDREIGAAAN
;
A
#
# COMPACT_ATOMS: atom_id res chain seq x y z
N MET A 1 -27.81 83.99 33.19
CA MET A 1 -26.50 83.40 33.57
C MET A 1 -26.58 81.90 33.26
N LYS A 2 -25.80 81.42 32.28
CA LYS A 2 -25.99 80.12 31.60
C LYS A 2 -25.48 78.96 32.47
N MET A 3 -26.33 77.96 32.73
CA MET A 3 -25.95 76.69 33.35
C MET A 3 -25.68 75.67 32.22
N LYS A 4 -24.44 75.16 32.14
CA LYS A 4 -24.01 74.16 31.14
C LYS A 4 -24.41 72.76 31.61
N THR A 5 -25.20 72.06 30.81
CA THR A 5 -25.54 70.65 30.96
C THR A 5 -24.35 69.78 30.56
N LEU A 6 -23.93 68.86 31.42
CA LEU A 6 -22.85 67.91 31.19
C LEU A 6 -23.46 66.62 30.62
N SER A 7 -23.23 66.31 29.35
CA SER A 7 -23.67 65.05 28.74
C SER A 7 -22.68 63.93 29.05
N LEU A 8 -23.15 62.91 29.76
CA LEU A 8 -22.45 61.64 29.97
C LEU A 8 -22.56 60.79 28.69
N MET A 9 -21.46 60.56 27.97
CA MET A 9 -21.41 59.56 26.90
C MET A 9 -21.22 58.17 27.52
N LEU A 10 -22.22 57.30 27.39
CA LEU A 10 -22.12 55.88 27.66
C LEU A 10 -21.29 55.21 26.54
N PHE A 11 -20.09 54.73 26.86
CA PHE A 11 -19.37 53.80 26.00
C PHE A 11 -19.99 52.40 26.17
N ALA A 12 -20.75 51.95 25.18
CA ALA A 12 -21.19 50.57 25.09
C ALA A 12 -19.97 49.70 24.71
N GLY A 13 -19.38 49.02 25.69
CA GLY A 13 -18.32 48.04 25.46
C GLY A 13 -18.89 46.81 24.75
N THR A 14 -18.62 46.66 23.47
CA THR A 14 -18.79 45.41 22.73
C THR A 14 -17.76 44.40 23.25
N ALA A 15 -18.19 43.51 24.14
CA ALA A 15 -17.44 42.30 24.46
C ALA A 15 -17.47 41.38 23.23
N LEU A 16 -16.46 41.47 22.36
CA LEU A 16 -16.16 40.38 21.43
C LEU A 16 -15.73 39.18 22.27
N GLY A 17 -16.64 38.22 22.46
CA GLY A 17 -16.30 36.90 22.95
C GLY A 17 -15.33 36.26 21.95
N ALA A 18 -14.05 36.19 22.30
CA ALA A 18 -13.12 35.32 21.62
C ALA A 18 -13.61 33.89 21.81
N LEU A 19 -14.19 33.31 20.76
CA LEU A 19 -14.39 31.86 20.70
C LEU A 19 -13.01 31.23 20.92
N PRO A 20 -12.85 30.27 21.84
CA PRO A 20 -11.59 29.57 21.98
C PRO A 20 -11.27 28.93 20.63
N ALA A 21 -10.16 29.33 20.02
CA ALA A 21 -9.60 28.60 18.89
C ALA A 21 -9.24 27.21 19.42
N GLN A 22 -10.12 26.24 19.17
CA GLN A 22 -9.85 24.85 19.48
C GLN A 22 -8.65 24.45 18.61
N ALA A 23 -7.51 24.18 19.24
CA ALA A 23 -6.33 23.75 18.52
C ALA A 23 -6.71 22.50 17.70
N ALA A 24 -6.47 22.53 16.39
CA ALA A 24 -6.75 21.39 15.53
C ALA A 24 -6.03 20.16 16.08
N GLY A 25 -6.74 19.04 16.20
CA GLY A 25 -6.14 17.76 16.51
C GLY A 25 -5.14 17.37 15.42
N GLU A 26 -4.13 16.57 15.76
CA GLU A 26 -3.15 16.07 14.78
C GLU A 26 -3.29 14.56 14.57
N LEU A 27 -2.93 14.09 13.39
CA LEU A 27 -2.79 12.67 13.07
C LEU A 27 -1.48 12.45 12.30
N ASN A 28 -0.53 11.73 12.90
CA ASN A 28 0.71 11.35 12.21
C ASN A 28 0.50 10.02 11.49
N LEU A 29 0.43 10.09 10.17
CA LEU A 29 0.13 8.97 9.28
C LEU A 29 1.38 8.55 8.50
N ILE A 30 1.69 7.25 8.52
CA ILE A 30 2.49 6.67 7.43
C ILE A 30 1.54 6.01 6.43
N CYS A 31 1.60 6.47 5.18
CA CYS A 31 0.89 5.84 4.07
C CYS A 31 1.84 4.95 3.26
N SER A 32 1.45 3.71 2.96
CA SER A 32 2.26 2.80 2.12
C SER A 32 1.61 2.38 0.80
N ALA A 33 0.59 3.11 0.35
CA ALA A 33 0.04 3.01 -1.00
C ALA A 33 0.89 3.80 -2.03
N ASP A 34 0.40 3.90 -3.26
CA ASP A 34 0.88 4.91 -4.19
C ASP A 34 0.58 6.32 -3.68
N VAL A 35 1.49 7.27 -3.92
CA VAL A 35 1.42 8.63 -3.36
C VAL A 35 0.16 9.37 -3.78
N VAL A 36 -0.36 9.12 -4.98
CA VAL A 36 -1.58 9.78 -5.47
C VAL A 36 -2.78 9.41 -4.59
N ILE A 37 -2.88 8.14 -4.20
CA ILE A 37 -3.95 7.63 -3.32
C ILE A 37 -3.74 8.15 -1.90
N CYS A 38 -2.50 8.19 -1.42
CA CYS A 38 -2.16 8.74 -0.11
C CYS A 38 -2.61 10.20 0.03
N GLU A 39 -2.32 11.05 -0.97
CA GLU A 39 -2.73 12.46 -0.96
C GLU A 39 -4.24 12.63 -1.11
N GLN A 40 -4.91 11.78 -1.92
CA GLN A 40 -6.38 11.79 -1.97
C GLN A 40 -6.97 11.46 -0.59
N MET A 41 -6.56 10.35 0.02
CA MET A 41 -7.09 9.91 1.32
C MET A 41 -6.87 10.97 2.39
N LYS A 42 -5.67 11.57 2.43
CA LYS A 42 -5.37 12.69 3.32
C LYS A 42 -6.35 13.85 3.08
N GLY A 43 -6.49 14.30 1.84
CA GLY A 43 -7.36 15.44 1.50
C GLY A 43 -8.84 15.17 1.76
N ASP A 44 -9.31 13.94 1.56
CA ASP A 44 -10.68 13.54 1.83
C ASP A 44 -10.98 13.45 3.34
N PHE A 45 -10.01 12.98 4.12
CA PHE A 45 -10.11 12.96 5.57
C PHE A 45 -10.17 14.39 6.13
N GLU A 46 -9.23 15.26 5.75
CA GLU A 46 -9.19 16.65 6.25
C GLU A 46 -10.42 17.47 5.82
N LYS A 47 -11.06 17.14 4.68
CA LYS A 47 -12.33 17.74 4.27
C LYS A 47 -13.51 17.30 5.15
N SER A 48 -13.53 16.04 5.57
CA SER A 48 -14.62 15.46 6.38
C SER A 48 -14.42 15.68 7.89
N HIS A 49 -13.18 15.88 8.32
CA HIS A 49 -12.76 16.09 9.71
C HIS A 49 -11.86 17.34 9.76
N SER A 50 -12.45 18.51 9.51
CA SER A 50 -11.73 19.78 9.39
C SER A 50 -11.05 20.24 10.69
N ASP A 51 -11.36 19.59 11.80
CA ASP A 51 -10.74 19.76 13.10
C ASP A 51 -9.48 18.89 13.30
N ILE A 52 -9.16 17.96 12.38
CA ILE A 52 -7.98 17.09 12.46
C ILE A 52 -7.06 17.33 11.25
N LYS A 53 -5.83 17.75 11.53
CA LYS A 53 -4.76 17.89 10.53
C LYS A 53 -3.95 16.62 10.41
N VAL A 54 -3.69 16.17 9.18
CA VAL A 54 -2.94 14.94 8.91
C VAL A 54 -1.50 15.26 8.48
N ASN A 55 -0.55 14.88 9.33
CA ASN A 55 0.87 14.90 9.03
C ASN A 55 1.27 13.56 8.40
N MET A 56 1.35 13.53 7.07
CA MET A 56 1.58 12.29 6.32
C MET A 56 3.03 12.18 5.81
N VAL A 57 3.60 10.98 5.94
CA VAL A 57 4.79 10.56 5.18
C VAL A 57 4.46 9.31 4.37
N ARG A 58 4.91 9.26 3.12
CA ARG A 58 4.79 8.07 2.27
C ARG A 58 6.06 7.23 2.35
N LEU A 59 5.94 5.94 2.70
CA LEU A 59 7.03 4.96 2.74
C LEU A 59 6.56 3.62 2.16
N SER A 60 7.45 2.80 1.62
CA SER A 60 7.07 1.44 1.19
C SER A 60 6.83 0.54 2.42
N SER A 61 5.97 -0.47 2.33
CA SER A 61 5.55 -1.26 3.52
C SER A 61 6.71 -1.89 4.31
N GLY A 62 7.77 -2.35 3.64
CA GLY A 62 8.97 -2.86 4.31
C GLY A 62 9.76 -1.78 5.06
N GLU A 63 9.86 -0.59 4.48
CA GLU A 63 10.46 0.59 5.13
C GLU A 63 9.62 1.08 6.31
N THR A 64 8.30 1.08 6.16
CA THR A 64 7.37 1.46 7.22
C THR A 64 7.53 0.52 8.42
N TYR A 65 7.56 -0.79 8.18
CA TYR A 65 7.84 -1.77 9.23
C TYR A 65 9.18 -1.50 9.93
N ALA A 66 10.26 -1.30 9.17
CA ALA A 66 11.58 -1.02 9.72
C ALA A 66 11.58 0.25 10.59
N LYS A 67 10.91 1.32 10.14
CA LYS A 67 10.77 2.58 10.87
C LYS A 67 9.96 2.40 12.16
N VAL A 68 8.78 1.78 12.08
CA VAL A 68 7.91 1.52 13.25
C VAL A 68 8.65 0.70 14.30
N ARG A 69 9.40 -0.32 13.89
CA ARG A 69 10.22 -1.14 14.78
C ARG A 69 11.34 -0.34 15.44
N ALA A 70 12.08 0.46 14.66
CA ALA A 70 13.15 1.31 15.17
C ALA A 70 12.66 2.38 16.16
N GLU A 71 11.45 2.89 15.95
CA GLU A 71 10.83 3.94 16.78
C GLU A 71 9.98 3.38 17.93
N SER A 72 9.92 2.06 18.13
CA SER A 72 9.05 1.38 19.09
C SER A 72 9.12 1.89 20.53
N ARG A 73 10.30 2.38 20.97
CA ARG A 73 10.49 2.96 22.32
C ARG A 73 9.97 4.40 22.45
N ASN A 74 9.80 5.11 21.34
CA ASN A 74 9.29 6.49 21.30
C ASN A 74 8.54 6.77 19.98
N PRO A 75 7.35 6.16 19.78
CA PRO A 75 6.62 6.23 18.52
C PRO A 75 6.34 7.68 18.09
N LYS A 76 6.52 7.93 16.79
CA LYS A 76 6.19 9.21 16.14
C LYS A 76 4.98 9.12 15.21
N THR A 77 4.57 7.89 14.88
CA THR A 77 3.44 7.59 14.01
C THR A 77 2.27 7.14 14.88
N ASP A 78 1.07 7.61 14.52
CA ASP A 78 -0.17 7.23 15.19
C ASP A 78 -0.84 6.06 14.45
N ILE A 79 -0.85 6.13 13.12
CA ILE A 79 -1.47 5.12 12.26
C ILE A 79 -0.63 4.84 11.02
N TRP A 80 -0.61 3.57 10.62
CA TRP A 80 -0.08 3.11 9.34
C TRP A 80 -1.25 2.63 8.48
N TRP A 81 -1.45 3.27 7.33
CA TRP A 81 -2.47 2.89 6.35
C TRP A 81 -1.84 2.40 5.04
N ALA A 82 -2.44 1.36 4.47
CA ALA A 82 -2.10 0.72 3.20
C ALA A 82 -0.71 0.06 3.15
N GLY A 83 -0.41 -0.57 2.01
CA GLY A 83 0.75 -1.43 1.80
C GLY A 83 0.44 -2.89 2.13
N THR A 84 1.28 -3.78 1.60
CA THR A 84 1.14 -5.24 1.75
C THR A 84 0.94 -5.69 3.18
N GLY A 85 0.14 -6.74 3.39
CA GLY A 85 -0.21 -7.23 4.72
C GLY A 85 0.90 -7.90 5.51
N ASP A 86 1.89 -8.53 4.86
CA ASP A 86 2.92 -9.31 5.56
C ASP A 86 3.71 -8.44 6.58
N PRO A 87 4.21 -7.24 6.22
CA PRO A 87 4.85 -6.33 7.18
C PRO A 87 3.93 -5.84 8.32
N HIS A 88 2.62 -5.73 8.11
CA HIS A 88 1.67 -5.40 9.17
C HIS A 88 1.49 -6.57 10.16
N LEU A 89 1.43 -7.80 9.66
CA LEU A 89 1.38 -9.00 10.49
C LEU A 89 2.64 -9.16 11.34
N GLN A 90 3.80 -8.80 10.79
CA GLN A 90 5.06 -8.76 11.53
C GLN A 90 5.01 -7.74 12.66
N ALA A 91 4.59 -6.52 12.34
CA ALA A 91 4.42 -5.47 13.34
C ALA A 91 3.47 -5.90 14.47
N ALA A 92 2.37 -6.57 14.14
CA ALA A 92 1.43 -7.11 15.11
C ALA A 92 2.06 -8.21 15.99
N SER A 93 2.81 -9.14 15.39
CA SER A 93 3.48 -10.25 16.11
C SER A 93 4.55 -9.74 17.08
N GLU A 94 5.25 -8.65 16.73
CA GLU A 94 6.24 -7.99 17.58
C GLU A 94 5.60 -7.00 18.58
N ASN A 95 4.26 -6.96 18.67
CA ASN A 95 3.50 -6.02 19.52
C ASN A 95 3.79 -4.54 19.25
N LEU A 96 4.08 -4.18 17.99
CA LEU A 96 4.31 -2.80 17.57
C LEU A 96 3.01 -2.08 17.21
N THR A 97 1.92 -2.81 17.00
CA THR A 97 0.59 -2.27 16.71
C THR A 97 -0.42 -2.60 17.81
N LEU A 98 -1.44 -1.76 17.93
CA LEU A 98 -2.46 -1.82 18.97
C LEU A 98 -3.67 -2.63 18.48
N GLU A 99 -4.25 -3.45 19.36
CA GLU A 99 -5.54 -4.11 19.09
C GLU A 99 -6.66 -3.07 18.98
N TYR A 100 -7.40 -3.08 17.87
CA TYR A 100 -8.58 -2.26 17.69
C TYR A 100 -9.59 -2.95 16.76
N LYS A 101 -10.81 -3.16 17.26
CA LYS A 101 -11.92 -3.74 16.50
C LYS A 101 -12.86 -2.63 16.06
N SER A 102 -12.76 -2.26 14.79
CA SER A 102 -13.66 -1.28 14.17
C SER A 102 -15.10 -1.77 14.19
N SER A 103 -16.05 -0.85 14.38
CA SER A 103 -17.48 -1.12 14.17
C SER A 103 -17.83 -1.51 12.73
N LYS A 104 -16.91 -1.26 11.78
CA LYS A 104 -17.05 -1.57 10.35
C LYS A 104 -16.62 -2.97 9.96
N LEU A 105 -16.08 -3.77 10.90
CA LEU A 105 -15.48 -5.06 10.60
C LEU A 105 -16.43 -6.03 9.88
N ASP A 106 -17.71 -6.08 10.28
CA ASP A 106 -18.70 -7.00 9.70
C ASP A 106 -19.10 -6.61 8.26
N GLU A 107 -18.89 -5.36 7.88
CA GLU A 107 -19.11 -4.84 6.53
C GLU A 107 -18.00 -5.30 5.56
N LEU A 108 -16.87 -5.81 6.07
CA LEU A 108 -15.70 -6.15 5.26
C LEU A 108 -15.75 -7.59 4.71
N ASN A 109 -15.16 -7.78 3.53
CA ASN A 109 -14.93 -9.06 2.89
C ASN A 109 -14.20 -10.04 3.83
N ASP A 110 -14.42 -11.34 3.63
CA ASP A 110 -13.88 -12.38 4.53
C ASP A 110 -12.35 -12.39 4.60
N TRP A 111 -11.66 -12.13 3.49
CA TRP A 111 -10.21 -12.01 3.47
C TRP A 111 -9.69 -10.85 4.33
N ALA A 112 -10.43 -9.74 4.43
CA ALA A 112 -10.06 -8.58 5.25
C ALA A 112 -10.25 -8.88 6.75
N LYS A 113 -11.33 -9.61 7.08
CA LYS A 113 -11.60 -10.07 8.45
C LYS A 113 -10.56 -11.11 8.89
N LYS A 114 -10.23 -12.08 8.04
CA LYS A 114 -9.17 -13.07 8.30
C LYS A 114 -7.82 -12.41 8.57
N GLN A 115 -7.50 -11.33 7.86
CA GLN A 115 -6.29 -10.53 8.11
C GLN A 115 -6.31 -9.88 9.50
N ALA A 116 -7.47 -9.45 9.98
CA ALA A 116 -7.61 -8.95 11.34
C ALA A 116 -7.46 -10.07 12.37
N GLU A 117 -8.20 -11.16 12.20
CA GLU A 117 -8.20 -12.33 13.09
C GLU A 117 -6.80 -12.93 13.25
N SER A 118 -6.05 -13.09 12.16
CA SER A 118 -4.70 -13.67 12.18
C SER A 118 -3.70 -12.86 13.02
N SER A 119 -3.95 -11.56 13.17
CA SER A 119 -3.13 -10.64 13.95
C SER A 119 -3.61 -10.43 15.40
N GLY A 120 -4.74 -11.03 15.78
CA GLY A 120 -5.45 -10.66 17.01
C GLY A 120 -5.99 -9.24 16.97
N TYR A 121 -6.53 -8.81 15.82
CA TYR A 121 -7.12 -7.50 15.56
C TYR A 121 -6.16 -6.31 15.75
N LYS A 122 -4.86 -6.55 15.57
CA LYS A 122 -3.82 -5.51 15.57
C LYS A 122 -3.53 -4.94 14.18
N THR A 123 -4.18 -5.48 13.16
CA THR A 123 -4.28 -4.93 11.81
C THR A 123 -5.65 -5.28 11.22
N VAL A 124 -6.02 -4.70 10.09
CA VAL A 124 -7.20 -5.06 9.28
C VAL A 124 -6.86 -4.95 7.79
N GLY A 125 -7.48 -5.78 6.95
CA GLY A 125 -7.40 -5.62 5.51
C GLY A 125 -8.22 -4.42 5.02
N VAL A 126 -7.64 -3.58 4.18
CA VAL A 126 -8.28 -2.39 3.57
C VAL A 126 -8.54 -2.56 2.08
N TYR A 127 -7.74 -3.37 1.38
CA TYR A 127 -7.94 -3.73 -0.03
C TYR A 127 -7.18 -5.04 -0.37
N ALA A 128 -7.41 -5.60 -1.55
CA ALA A 128 -6.61 -6.70 -2.10
C ALA A 128 -6.03 -6.34 -3.49
N GLY A 129 -4.82 -6.84 -3.80
CA GLY A 129 -4.15 -6.63 -5.08
C GLY A 129 -3.50 -7.91 -5.62
N ALA A 130 -3.89 -8.36 -6.81
CA ALA A 130 -3.27 -9.52 -7.46
C ALA A 130 -1.87 -9.16 -7.99
N LEU A 131 -0.91 -10.07 -7.83
CA LEU A 131 0.45 -9.92 -8.35
C LEU A 131 0.50 -10.28 -9.84
N GLY A 132 1.29 -9.53 -10.61
CA GLY A 132 1.55 -9.82 -12.01
C GLY A 132 2.59 -8.87 -12.58
N TRP A 133 2.39 -8.45 -13.82
CA TRP A 133 3.22 -7.41 -14.43
C TRP A 133 2.42 -6.52 -15.36
N GLY A 134 2.94 -5.31 -15.57
CA GLY A 134 2.58 -4.46 -16.70
C GLY A 134 3.74 -4.41 -17.69
N TYR A 135 3.45 -4.53 -18.98
CA TYR A 135 4.46 -4.37 -20.03
C TYR A 135 4.06 -3.30 -21.04
N ASN A 136 5.06 -2.64 -21.62
CA ASN A 136 4.89 -1.61 -22.62
C ASN A 136 4.67 -2.25 -24.00
N THR A 137 3.46 -2.12 -24.52
CA THR A 137 3.04 -2.75 -25.78
C THR A 137 3.76 -2.20 -27.01
N GLU A 138 4.20 -0.93 -26.98
CA GLU A 138 4.96 -0.31 -28.06
C GLU A 138 6.41 -0.81 -28.11
N ILE A 139 7.06 -0.97 -26.95
CA ILE A 139 8.39 -1.59 -26.86
C ILE A 139 8.34 -3.02 -27.37
N PHE A 140 7.38 -3.82 -26.90
CA PHE A 140 7.24 -5.21 -27.31
C PHE A 140 7.02 -5.34 -28.82
N LYS A 141 6.15 -4.51 -29.39
CA LYS A 141 5.92 -4.46 -30.84
C LYS A 141 7.19 -4.05 -31.61
N THR A 142 7.88 -3.02 -31.16
CA THR A 142 9.06 -2.47 -31.86
C THR A 142 10.24 -3.42 -31.83
N LYS A 143 10.47 -4.08 -30.69
CA LYS A 143 11.57 -5.04 -30.51
C LYS A 143 11.21 -6.45 -30.96
N GLY A 144 9.96 -6.71 -31.37
CA GLY A 144 9.50 -8.03 -31.81
C GLY A 144 9.44 -9.07 -30.68
N TYR A 145 9.27 -8.62 -29.43
CA TYR A 145 9.13 -9.51 -28.29
C TYR A 145 7.76 -10.18 -28.28
N LYS A 146 7.73 -11.45 -27.87
CA LYS A 146 6.48 -12.16 -27.61
C LYS A 146 5.88 -11.66 -26.31
N GLU A 147 4.55 -11.59 -26.26
CA GLU A 147 3.83 -11.29 -25.02
C GLU A 147 4.15 -12.39 -23.97
N PRO A 148 4.69 -12.02 -22.79
CA PRO A 148 5.00 -12.98 -21.75
C PRO A 148 3.73 -13.24 -20.95
N VAL A 149 3.28 -14.50 -20.92
CA VAL A 149 2.02 -14.93 -20.30
C VAL A 149 2.24 -15.82 -19.08
N CYS A 150 3.44 -16.35 -18.91
CA CYS A 150 3.84 -17.24 -17.83
C CYS A 150 5.09 -16.68 -17.12
N TRP A 151 5.31 -17.04 -15.84
CA TRP A 151 6.56 -16.70 -15.13
C TRP A 151 7.78 -17.19 -15.91
N ALA A 152 7.71 -18.39 -16.48
CA ALA A 152 8.78 -18.95 -17.30
C ALA A 152 9.18 -18.05 -18.49
N ASP A 153 8.25 -17.29 -19.06
CA ASP A 153 8.52 -16.42 -20.22
C ASP A 153 9.40 -15.22 -19.84
N LEU A 154 9.41 -14.81 -18.57
CA LEU A 154 10.25 -13.71 -18.10
C LEU A 154 11.75 -14.07 -18.09
N LEU A 155 12.09 -15.34 -18.30
CA LEU A 155 13.47 -15.81 -18.43
C LEU A 155 14.00 -15.77 -19.87
N ALA A 156 13.17 -15.32 -20.83
CA ALA A 156 13.55 -15.28 -22.23
C ALA A 156 14.80 -14.40 -22.43
N PRO A 157 15.85 -14.86 -23.16
CA PRO A 157 17.10 -14.12 -23.31
C PRO A 157 16.93 -12.74 -23.96
N GLU A 158 15.91 -12.55 -24.78
CA GLU A 158 15.59 -11.27 -25.41
C GLU A 158 15.14 -10.18 -24.41
N LEU A 159 14.73 -10.56 -23.19
CA LEU A 159 14.34 -9.65 -22.12
C LEU A 159 15.52 -9.22 -21.23
N LYS A 160 16.75 -9.52 -21.63
CA LYS A 160 17.96 -9.14 -20.88
C LYS A 160 18.02 -7.62 -20.66
N GLY A 161 17.93 -7.18 -19.40
CA GLY A 161 17.94 -5.77 -19.02
C GLY A 161 16.64 -5.03 -19.37
N GLU A 162 15.53 -5.73 -19.57
CA GLU A 162 14.24 -5.16 -19.98
C GLU A 162 13.16 -5.28 -18.89
N ILE A 163 13.49 -5.88 -17.75
CA ILE A 163 12.56 -6.11 -16.64
C ILE A 163 12.96 -5.27 -15.43
N GLN A 164 12.00 -4.65 -14.76
CA GLN A 164 12.18 -4.11 -13.42
C GLN A 164 11.28 -4.82 -12.41
N ILE A 165 11.77 -4.91 -11.18
CA ILE A 165 11.01 -5.32 -10.00
C ILE A 165 11.54 -4.48 -8.83
N ALA A 166 10.80 -4.39 -7.72
CA ALA A 166 11.32 -3.73 -6.53
C ALA A 166 12.29 -4.63 -5.74
N ASN A 167 13.07 -4.05 -4.83
CA ASN A 167 13.90 -4.79 -3.88
C ASN A 167 13.02 -5.33 -2.73
N PRO A 168 13.04 -6.64 -2.42
CA PRO A 168 12.16 -7.22 -1.39
C PRO A 168 12.51 -6.78 0.05
N ASN A 169 13.69 -6.21 0.28
CA ASN A 169 14.04 -5.62 1.58
C ASN A 169 13.21 -4.37 1.89
N SER A 170 13.03 -3.48 0.90
CA SER A 170 12.29 -2.23 1.07
C SER A 170 10.82 -2.34 0.65
N SER A 171 10.51 -3.16 -0.36
CA SER A 171 9.20 -3.23 -0.99
C SER A 171 8.42 -4.48 -0.59
N GLY A 172 7.19 -4.26 -0.11
CA GLY A 172 6.21 -5.33 0.10
C GLY A 172 5.89 -6.07 -1.18
N THR A 173 5.66 -5.38 -2.31
CA THR A 173 5.32 -6.01 -3.59
C THR A 173 6.37 -7.05 -4.01
N ALA A 174 7.65 -6.73 -3.85
CA ALA A 174 8.72 -7.65 -4.17
C ALA A 174 8.84 -8.80 -3.16
N TYR A 175 8.54 -8.56 -1.89
CA TYR A 175 8.43 -9.64 -0.91
C TYR A 175 7.25 -10.58 -1.22
N THR A 176 6.09 -10.03 -1.57
CA THR A 176 4.92 -10.81 -2.03
C THR A 176 5.26 -11.61 -3.29
N ALA A 177 6.02 -11.04 -4.24
CA ALA A 177 6.50 -11.78 -5.40
C ALA A 177 7.42 -12.94 -5.02
N LEU A 178 8.41 -12.71 -4.16
CA LEU A 178 9.30 -13.75 -3.63
C LEU A 178 8.51 -14.86 -2.93
N ALA A 179 7.63 -14.51 -2.01
CA ALA A 179 6.80 -15.46 -1.26
C ALA A 179 5.83 -16.23 -2.17
N SER A 180 5.26 -15.57 -3.19
CA SER A 180 4.38 -16.23 -4.16
C SER A 180 5.13 -17.26 -4.98
N LEU A 181 6.31 -16.92 -5.50
CA LEU A 181 7.16 -17.86 -6.24
C LEU A 181 7.54 -19.05 -5.35
N VAL A 182 7.96 -18.81 -4.11
CA VAL A 182 8.26 -19.91 -3.16
C VAL A 182 7.04 -20.82 -2.95
N GLN A 183 5.82 -20.29 -2.87
CA GLN A 183 4.61 -21.09 -2.71
C GLN A 183 4.21 -21.85 -3.98
N ILE A 184 4.49 -21.29 -5.16
CA ILE A 184 4.13 -21.87 -6.46
C ILE A 184 5.07 -23.02 -6.84
N MET A 185 6.37 -22.82 -6.68
CA MET A 185 7.40 -23.75 -7.18
C MET A 185 8.22 -24.42 -6.06
N GLY A 186 8.02 -24.05 -4.80
CA GLY A 186 8.88 -24.48 -3.70
C GLY A 186 10.14 -23.62 -3.61
N GLU A 187 10.75 -23.59 -2.42
CA GLU A 187 11.77 -22.59 -2.09
C GLU A 187 13.00 -22.68 -2.99
N ASP A 188 13.65 -23.85 -3.10
CA ASP A 188 14.88 -23.98 -3.89
C ASP A 188 14.65 -23.68 -5.38
N GLN A 189 13.55 -24.15 -5.95
CA GLN A 189 13.20 -23.87 -7.34
C GLN A 189 12.88 -22.38 -7.57
N ALA A 190 12.24 -21.71 -6.59
CA ALA A 190 12.01 -20.27 -6.65
C ALA A 190 13.31 -19.47 -6.65
N PHE A 191 14.28 -19.84 -5.82
CA PHE A 191 15.58 -19.16 -5.79
C PHE A 191 16.40 -19.41 -7.06
N ASP A 192 16.34 -20.61 -7.63
CA ASP A 192 16.96 -20.90 -8.93
C ASP A 192 16.30 -20.12 -10.07
N TYR A 193 14.98 -20.00 -10.05
CA TYR A 193 14.23 -19.15 -10.99
C TYR A 193 14.64 -17.67 -10.85
N LEU A 194 14.68 -17.14 -9.62
CA LEU A 194 15.03 -15.75 -9.36
C LEU A 194 16.48 -15.41 -9.77
N LYS A 195 17.44 -16.34 -9.61
CA LYS A 195 18.80 -16.16 -10.14
C LYS A 195 18.82 -16.00 -11.65
N LYS A 196 18.03 -16.81 -12.37
CA LYS A 196 17.91 -16.69 -13.84
C LYS A 196 17.22 -15.39 -14.22
N LEU A 197 16.14 -15.04 -13.52
CA LEU A 197 15.40 -13.80 -13.73
C LEU A 197 16.28 -12.57 -13.51
N ASN A 198 17.18 -12.60 -12.52
CA ASN A 198 18.11 -11.50 -12.24
C ASN A 198 18.94 -11.10 -13.46
N GLY A 199 19.27 -12.04 -14.37
CA GLY A 199 19.94 -11.72 -15.62
C GLY A 199 19.14 -10.82 -16.57
N ASN A 200 17.81 -10.76 -16.39
CA ASN A 200 16.89 -9.92 -17.14
C ASN A 200 16.47 -8.65 -16.40
N ILE A 201 16.80 -8.52 -15.11
CA ILE A 201 16.48 -7.34 -14.32
C ILE A 201 17.45 -6.19 -14.65
N SER A 202 16.92 -5.05 -15.08
CA SER A 202 17.69 -3.81 -15.25
C SER A 202 17.86 -3.03 -13.95
N GLN A 203 16.86 -3.08 -13.06
CA GLN A 203 16.89 -2.36 -11.80
C GLN A 203 15.98 -3.00 -10.75
N TYR A 204 16.51 -3.06 -9.51
CA TYR A 204 15.72 -3.28 -8.30
C TYR A 204 15.29 -1.95 -7.69
N THR A 205 14.06 -1.56 -7.94
CA THR A 205 13.52 -0.26 -7.48
C THR A 205 13.20 -0.29 -5.99
N LYS A 206 13.18 0.88 -5.35
CA LYS A 206 12.84 0.98 -3.92
C LYS A 206 11.35 0.76 -3.64
N SER A 207 10.50 1.28 -4.53
CA SER A 207 9.02 1.26 -4.40
C SER A 207 8.41 0.18 -5.30
N GLY A 208 7.42 -0.56 -4.78
CA GLY A 208 6.70 -1.60 -5.51
C GLY A 208 6.00 -1.14 -6.79
N SER A 209 5.49 0.09 -6.84
CA SER A 209 4.79 0.64 -8.03
C SER A 209 5.72 1.27 -9.06
N ALA A 210 7.01 1.47 -8.75
CA ALA A 210 7.95 2.14 -9.65
C ALA A 210 8.20 1.38 -10.97
N PRO A 211 8.34 0.03 -10.99
CA PRO A 211 8.62 -0.72 -12.22
C PRO A 211 7.59 -0.49 -13.33
N VAL A 212 6.30 -0.44 -13.00
CA VAL A 212 5.28 -0.23 -14.04
C VAL A 212 5.20 1.21 -14.53
N LYS A 213 5.58 2.18 -13.69
CA LYS A 213 5.72 3.58 -14.13
C LYS A 213 6.92 3.75 -15.08
N ALA A 214 8.02 3.03 -14.83
CA ALA A 214 9.15 2.96 -15.75
C ALA A 214 8.73 2.29 -17.08
N ALA A 215 7.97 1.20 -17.01
CA ALA A 215 7.44 0.54 -18.20
C ALA A 215 6.51 1.46 -19.00
N ALA A 216 5.59 2.15 -18.32
CA ALA A 216 4.67 3.12 -18.92
C ALA A 216 5.39 4.23 -19.71
N ARG A 217 6.54 4.69 -19.19
CA ARG A 217 7.37 5.73 -19.82
C ARG A 217 8.38 5.20 -20.83
N GLY A 218 8.44 3.89 -21.01
CA GLY A 218 9.35 3.23 -21.95
C GLY A 218 10.81 3.14 -21.48
N GLU A 219 11.05 3.31 -20.18
CA GLU A 219 12.39 3.18 -19.56
C GLU A 219 12.81 1.71 -19.37
N THR A 220 11.82 0.80 -19.34
CA THR A 220 11.99 -0.66 -19.31
C THR A 220 10.85 -1.28 -20.11
N ALA A 221 10.98 -2.51 -20.62
CA ALA A 221 9.88 -3.15 -21.35
C ALA A 221 8.77 -3.65 -20.41
N LEU A 222 9.13 -4.14 -19.22
CA LEU A 222 8.21 -4.82 -18.30
C LEU A 222 8.51 -4.49 -16.84
N GLY A 223 7.47 -4.29 -16.04
CA GLY A 223 7.56 -4.12 -14.59
C GLY A 223 6.73 -5.15 -13.85
N ILE A 224 7.35 -5.93 -12.95
CA ILE A 224 6.65 -6.85 -12.03
C ILE A 224 6.08 -6.02 -10.88
N VAL A 225 4.75 -6.04 -10.73
CA VAL A 225 3.96 -5.16 -9.85
C VAL A 225 2.66 -5.84 -9.40
N PHE A 226 1.81 -5.13 -8.65
CA PHE A 226 0.41 -5.52 -8.56
C PHE A 226 -0.37 -5.06 -9.80
N VAL A 227 -1.26 -5.91 -10.30
CA VAL A 227 -1.95 -5.71 -11.59
C VAL A 227 -2.75 -4.41 -11.62
N HIS A 228 -3.31 -3.98 -10.48
CA HIS A 228 -4.05 -2.72 -10.39
C HIS A 228 -3.17 -1.49 -10.68
N ASP A 229 -1.86 -1.53 -10.40
CA ASP A 229 -0.94 -0.43 -10.75
C ASP A 229 -0.72 -0.37 -12.27
N ALA A 230 -0.67 -1.52 -12.94
CA ALA A 230 -0.57 -1.57 -14.41
C ALA A 230 -1.85 -1.06 -15.08
N VAL A 231 -3.02 -1.46 -14.55
CA VAL A 231 -4.32 -0.91 -14.97
C VAL A 231 -4.36 0.61 -14.78
N ALA A 232 -3.81 1.14 -13.68
CA ALA A 232 -3.74 2.57 -13.44
C ALA A 232 -2.98 3.30 -14.56
N GLN A 233 -1.83 2.76 -14.99
CA GLN A 233 -1.08 3.33 -16.11
C GLN A 233 -1.84 3.27 -17.43
N THR A 234 -2.55 2.17 -17.72
CA THR A 234 -3.44 2.09 -18.89
C THR A 234 -4.56 3.14 -18.82
N ALA A 235 -5.18 3.34 -17.66
CA ALA A 235 -6.23 4.33 -17.46
C ALA A 235 -5.74 5.78 -17.53
N GLU A 236 -4.43 6.01 -17.33
CA GLU A 236 -3.75 7.28 -17.58
C GLU A 236 -3.41 7.50 -19.07
N GLY A 237 -3.62 6.50 -19.92
CA GLY A 237 -3.39 6.57 -21.37
C GLY A 237 -2.01 6.08 -21.82
N PHE A 238 -1.21 5.49 -20.92
CA PHE A 238 0.06 4.88 -21.30
C PHE A 238 -0.13 3.56 -22.03
N PRO A 239 0.81 3.15 -22.91
CA PRO A 239 0.71 1.94 -23.71
C PRO A 239 1.03 0.66 -22.91
N VAL A 240 0.47 0.54 -21.70
CA VAL A 240 0.70 -0.60 -20.79
C VAL A 240 -0.43 -1.63 -20.95
N LYS A 241 -0.07 -2.91 -21.00
CA LYS A 241 -1.00 -4.03 -20.81
C LYS A 241 -0.57 -4.84 -19.59
N SER A 242 -1.54 -5.24 -18.78
CA SER A 242 -1.32 -6.05 -17.58
C SER A 242 -1.50 -7.53 -17.85
N ILE A 243 -0.72 -8.37 -17.16
CA ILE A 243 -0.80 -9.84 -17.22
C ILE A 243 -0.78 -10.43 -15.83
N THR A 244 -1.57 -11.49 -15.65
CA THR A 244 -1.45 -12.44 -14.54
C THR A 244 -0.88 -13.77 -15.05
N PRO A 245 0.20 -14.29 -14.44
CA PRO A 245 0.91 -15.47 -14.93
C PRO A 245 0.06 -16.74 -15.03
N CYS A 246 0.27 -17.52 -16.09
CA CYS A 246 -0.47 -18.74 -16.41
C CYS A 246 -0.30 -19.87 -15.37
N GLU A 247 0.86 -19.95 -14.70
CA GLU A 247 1.11 -20.92 -13.64
C GLU A 247 0.24 -20.65 -12.41
N GLY A 248 -0.19 -19.40 -12.26
CA GLY A 248 -0.85 -18.85 -11.09
C GLY A 248 0.00 -17.75 -10.45
N THR A 249 -0.62 -16.99 -9.55
CA THR A 249 0.02 -15.86 -8.89
C THR A 249 -0.47 -15.70 -7.46
N GLY A 250 0.28 -14.94 -6.65
CA GLY A 250 -0.18 -14.53 -5.34
C GLY A 250 -0.90 -13.18 -5.37
N TYR A 251 -1.19 -12.67 -4.18
CA TYR A 251 -1.84 -11.38 -4.01
C TYR A 251 -1.45 -10.78 -2.66
N GLU A 252 -1.61 -9.47 -2.52
CA GLU A 252 -1.53 -8.80 -1.23
C GLU A 252 -2.91 -8.60 -0.62
N ILE A 253 -2.93 -8.53 0.71
CA ILE A 253 -3.97 -7.82 1.46
C ILE A 253 -3.37 -6.50 1.96
N GLY A 254 -3.71 -5.41 1.28
CA GLY A 254 -3.44 -4.07 1.76
C GLY A 254 -3.97 -3.91 3.18
N SER A 255 -3.18 -3.40 4.11
CA SER A 255 -3.53 -3.45 5.54
C SER A 255 -3.46 -2.08 6.23
N MET A 256 -4.06 -1.98 7.41
CA MET A 256 -4.02 -0.79 8.26
C MET A 256 -3.86 -1.16 9.73
N SER A 257 -3.02 -0.42 10.45
CA SER A 257 -2.74 -0.66 11.86
C SER A 257 -2.56 0.63 12.64
N ILE A 258 -3.13 0.70 13.84
CA ILE A 258 -2.81 1.75 14.82
C ILE A 258 -1.48 1.38 15.49
N ILE A 259 -0.56 2.32 15.58
CA ILE A 259 0.75 2.08 16.20
C ILE A 259 0.60 2.01 17.73
N LYS A 260 1.22 1.03 18.37
CA LYS A 260 1.24 0.94 19.82
C LYS A 260 2.01 2.12 20.40
N GLY A 261 1.37 2.86 21.31
CA GLY A 261 1.93 4.11 21.84
C GLY A 261 1.68 5.33 20.95
N ALA A 262 0.72 5.25 20.01
CA ALA A 262 0.19 6.40 19.29
C ALA A 262 -0.13 7.56 20.25
N ARG A 263 0.32 8.76 19.90
CA ARG A 263 0.14 9.98 20.71
C ARG A 263 -1.24 10.57 20.49
N ASN A 264 -1.77 10.42 19.28
CA ASN A 264 -3.09 10.88 18.87
C ASN A 264 -4.03 9.68 18.65
N LEU A 265 -4.19 8.83 19.67
CA LEU A 265 -4.92 7.56 19.56
C LEU A 265 -6.36 7.73 19.09
N GLU A 266 -7.09 8.72 19.60
CA GLU A 266 -8.49 8.94 19.21
C GLU A 266 -8.62 9.34 17.74
N ASN A 267 -7.74 10.22 17.25
CA ASN A 267 -7.70 10.59 15.83
C ASN A 267 -7.30 9.41 14.94
N ALA A 268 -6.42 8.51 15.41
CA ALA A 268 -6.08 7.28 14.72
C ALA A 268 -7.29 6.34 14.58
N LYS A 269 -8.11 6.20 15.63
CA LYS A 269 -9.36 5.42 15.55
C LYS A 269 -10.37 6.04 14.59
N VAL A 270 -10.49 7.37 14.58
CA VAL A 270 -11.35 8.09 13.63
C VAL A 270 -10.93 7.79 12.18
N TRP A 271 -9.64 7.90 11.86
CA TRP A 271 -9.11 7.50 10.55
C TRP A 271 -9.39 6.03 10.26
N TYR A 272 -9.17 5.15 11.25
CA TYR A 272 -9.35 3.71 11.10
C TYR A 272 -10.78 3.35 10.71
N ASP A 273 -11.77 3.88 11.41
CA ASP A 273 -13.18 3.63 11.09
C ASP A 273 -13.59 4.29 9.77
N TRP A 274 -13.14 5.53 9.53
CA TRP A 274 -13.44 6.29 8.31
C TRP A 274 -12.93 5.60 7.04
N ALA A 275 -11.67 5.13 7.06
CA ALA A 275 -11.04 4.48 5.91
C ALA A 275 -11.67 3.12 5.55
N LEU A 276 -12.44 2.51 6.45
CA LEU A 276 -13.16 1.25 6.24
C LEU A 276 -14.57 1.45 5.67
N THR A 277 -15.04 2.69 5.54
CA THR A 277 -16.38 2.95 5.02
C THR A 277 -16.49 2.68 3.51
N ALA A 278 -17.66 2.21 3.08
CA ALA A 278 -17.95 1.98 1.66
C ALA A 278 -17.81 3.26 0.83
N GLU A 279 -18.23 4.40 1.36
CA GLU A 279 -18.13 5.70 0.69
C GLU A 279 -16.68 6.04 0.36
N VAL A 280 -15.79 5.97 1.36
CA VAL A 280 -14.37 6.32 1.18
C VAL A 280 -13.70 5.35 0.20
N GLN A 281 -13.94 4.05 0.33
CA GLN A 281 -13.33 3.07 -0.56
C GLN A 281 -13.87 3.18 -2.00
N SER A 282 -15.14 3.56 -2.19
CA SER A 282 -15.73 3.78 -3.52
C SER A 282 -15.11 4.95 -4.28
N ARG A 283 -14.50 5.89 -3.56
CA ARG A 283 -13.84 7.07 -4.13
C ARG A 283 -12.39 6.84 -4.52
N MET A 284 -11.78 5.72 -4.15
CA MET A 284 -10.37 5.46 -4.48
C MET A 284 -10.11 5.46 -6.00
N LYS A 285 -11.13 5.11 -6.81
CA LYS A 285 -11.08 5.20 -8.27
C LYS A 285 -10.81 6.59 -8.83
N ASP A 286 -11.12 7.64 -8.06
CA ASP A 286 -10.92 9.04 -8.46
C ASP A 286 -9.41 9.35 -8.57
N ALA A 287 -8.57 8.67 -7.78
CA ALA A 287 -7.10 8.64 -7.88
C ALA A 287 -6.57 7.50 -8.77
N LYS A 288 -7.41 6.88 -9.62
CA LYS A 288 -7.04 5.72 -10.45
C LYS A 288 -6.52 4.54 -9.63
N SER A 289 -7.03 4.40 -8.41
CA SER A 289 -6.80 3.26 -7.54
C SER A 289 -7.75 2.12 -7.93
N PHE A 290 -7.19 1.01 -8.40
CA PHE A 290 -7.96 -0.11 -8.95
C PHE A 290 -7.85 -1.41 -8.12
N GLN A 291 -7.45 -1.30 -6.85
CA GLN A 291 -7.47 -2.41 -5.90
C GLN A 291 -8.90 -2.88 -5.63
N LEU A 292 -9.04 -4.13 -5.22
CA LEU A 292 -10.32 -4.66 -4.74
C LEU A 292 -10.59 -4.12 -3.32
N PRO A 293 -11.65 -3.32 -3.09
CA PRO A 293 -11.98 -2.78 -1.78
C PRO A 293 -12.29 -3.87 -0.74
N SER A 294 -11.97 -3.58 0.54
CA SER A 294 -12.33 -4.47 1.64
C SER A 294 -13.80 -4.38 2.03
N ASN A 295 -14.45 -3.21 1.95
CA ASN A 295 -15.86 -3.06 2.27
C ASN A 295 -16.73 -3.64 1.14
N LYS A 296 -17.64 -4.58 1.47
CA LYS A 296 -18.48 -5.29 0.49
C LYS A 296 -19.41 -4.37 -0.30
N SER A 297 -19.76 -3.22 0.27
CA SER A 297 -20.68 -2.25 -0.33
C SER A 297 -19.96 -1.18 -1.14
N ALA A 298 -18.62 -1.20 -1.20
CA ALA A 298 -17.85 -0.25 -2.00
C ALA A 298 -18.02 -0.52 -3.50
N VAL A 299 -18.05 0.56 -4.29
CA VAL A 299 -18.11 0.48 -5.75
C VAL A 299 -16.77 0.02 -6.29
N ILE A 300 -16.78 -1.10 -7.02
CA ILE A 300 -15.62 -1.61 -7.73
C ILE A 300 -15.65 -1.04 -9.17
N PRO A 301 -14.62 -0.29 -9.59
CA PRO A 301 -14.52 0.21 -10.97
C PRO A 301 -14.48 -0.94 -11.99
N LYS A 302 -14.93 -0.69 -13.22
CA LYS A 302 -14.95 -1.72 -14.27
C LYS A 302 -13.55 -2.12 -14.72
N GLU A 303 -12.60 -1.19 -14.57
CA GLU A 303 -11.20 -1.35 -14.92
C GLU A 303 -10.45 -2.21 -13.89
N ALA A 304 -10.98 -2.33 -12.66
CA ALA A 304 -10.32 -3.07 -11.60
C ALA A 304 -10.19 -4.56 -11.95
N PRO A 305 -9.02 -5.19 -11.69
CA PRO A 305 -8.84 -6.62 -11.91
C PRO A 305 -9.89 -7.43 -11.16
N ARG A 306 -10.55 -8.34 -11.87
CA ARG A 306 -11.53 -9.28 -11.32
C ARG A 306 -10.78 -10.48 -10.77
N PHE A 307 -10.79 -10.65 -9.44
CA PHE A 307 -10.07 -11.72 -8.78
C PHE A 307 -10.61 -13.10 -9.18
N GLU A 308 -11.89 -13.16 -9.58
CA GLU A 308 -12.55 -14.37 -10.09
C GLU A 308 -11.88 -14.94 -11.36
N ASP A 309 -11.28 -14.06 -12.17
CA ASP A 309 -10.67 -14.40 -13.46
C ASP A 309 -9.17 -14.72 -13.33
N ILE A 310 -8.63 -14.65 -12.11
CA ILE A 310 -7.20 -14.80 -11.84
C ILE A 310 -6.95 -16.12 -11.12
N LYS A 311 -6.00 -16.91 -11.63
CA LYS A 311 -5.52 -18.12 -10.96
C LYS A 311 -4.66 -17.75 -9.75
N LEU A 312 -5.31 -17.52 -8.62
CA LEU A 312 -4.64 -17.18 -7.36
C LEU A 312 -4.26 -18.44 -6.58
N ILE A 313 -3.08 -18.43 -5.96
CA ILE A 313 -2.76 -19.38 -4.89
C ILE A 313 -3.54 -19.03 -3.62
N ASP A 314 -3.77 -20.01 -2.75
CA ASP A 314 -4.19 -19.76 -1.37
C ASP A 314 -2.96 -19.28 -0.58
N TYR A 315 -2.70 -17.98 -0.64
CA TYR A 315 -1.49 -17.39 -0.08
C TYR A 315 -1.47 -17.53 1.46
N ASP A 316 -0.43 -18.17 1.99
CA ASP A 316 -0.26 -18.40 3.43
C ASP A 316 0.29 -17.15 4.15
N PHE A 317 -0.59 -16.17 4.39
CA PHE A 317 -0.22 -14.95 5.11
C PHE A 317 0.31 -15.21 6.52
N LYS A 318 -0.06 -16.32 7.16
CA LYS A 318 0.42 -16.65 8.51
C LYS A 318 1.90 -17.00 8.47
N THR A 319 2.30 -17.87 7.55
CA THR A 319 3.70 -18.29 7.42
C THR A 319 4.57 -17.17 6.84
N TYR A 320 4.13 -16.49 5.78
CA TYR A 320 4.94 -15.46 5.11
C TYR A 320 4.85 -14.08 5.79
N GLY A 321 3.85 -13.86 6.63
CA GLY A 321 3.77 -12.73 7.57
C GLY A 321 4.55 -12.95 8.87
N ASP A 322 5.19 -14.10 9.09
CA ASP A 322 6.04 -14.34 10.25
C ASP A 322 7.39 -13.60 10.12
N PRO A 323 7.87 -12.89 11.17
CA PRO A 323 9.13 -12.17 11.11
C PRO A 323 10.36 -13.05 10.82
N ALA A 324 10.39 -14.28 11.37
CA ALA A 324 11.52 -15.18 11.18
C ALA A 324 11.53 -15.75 9.75
N LYS A 325 10.37 -16.13 9.21
CA LYS A 325 10.27 -16.60 7.82
C LYS A 325 10.65 -15.50 6.83
N ARG A 326 10.15 -14.27 7.00
CA ARG A 326 10.55 -13.14 6.14
C ARG A 326 12.04 -12.88 6.21
N LYS A 327 12.59 -12.82 7.42
CA LYS A 327 14.03 -12.61 7.62
C LYS A 327 14.86 -13.68 6.89
N ALA A 328 14.51 -14.96 7.05
CA ALA A 328 15.21 -16.06 6.41
C ALA A 328 15.17 -15.97 4.86
N LEU A 329 14.00 -15.65 4.28
CA LEU A 329 13.87 -15.48 2.83
C LEU A 329 14.68 -14.29 2.31
N LEU A 330 14.67 -13.15 3.02
CA LEU A 330 15.43 -11.97 2.61
C LEU A 330 16.94 -12.18 2.73
N GLU A 331 17.41 -12.79 3.82
CA GLU A 331 18.83 -13.12 3.99
C GLU A 331 19.31 -14.09 2.90
N ARG A 332 18.46 -15.04 2.48
CA ARG A 332 18.76 -15.91 1.34
C ARG A 332 18.78 -15.12 0.03
N TRP A 333 17.81 -14.23 -0.18
CA TRP A 333 17.76 -13.38 -1.37
C TRP A 333 18.99 -12.49 -1.49
N ASP A 334 19.41 -11.85 -0.41
CA ASP A 334 20.62 -11.01 -0.39
C ASP A 334 21.88 -11.81 -0.76
N ARG A 335 22.04 -13.01 -0.20
CA ARG A 335 23.21 -13.88 -0.49
C ARG A 335 23.24 -14.38 -1.93
N GLU A 336 22.08 -14.79 -2.46
CA GLU A 336 22.02 -15.56 -3.71
C GLU A 336 21.71 -14.72 -4.95
N ILE A 337 21.08 -13.56 -4.77
CA ILE A 337 20.58 -12.70 -5.85
C ILE A 337 21.04 -11.27 -5.63
N GLY A 338 20.82 -10.70 -4.44
CA GLY A 338 21.13 -9.32 -4.10
C GLY A 338 22.61 -8.95 -4.29
N ALA A 339 23.52 -9.87 -3.98
CA ALA A 339 24.96 -9.69 -4.20
C ALA A 339 25.35 -9.49 -5.67
N ALA A 340 24.55 -10.02 -6.61
CA ALA A 340 24.75 -9.87 -8.05
C ALA A 340 23.85 -8.80 -8.69
N ALA A 341 23.01 -8.14 -7.87
CA ALA A 341 22.05 -7.14 -8.28
C ALA A 341 22.50 -5.69 -8.02
N ASN A 342 23.63 -5.50 -7.32
CA ASN A 342 24.22 -4.21 -6.95
C ASN A 342 25.46 -3.89 -7.77
#